data_AF-A0A7W0YR83-F1
#
_entry.id   AF-A0A7W0YR83-F1
#
_cell.length_a   1.000
_cell.length_b   1.000
_cell.length_c   1.000
_cell.angle_alpha   90.00
_cell.angle_beta   90.00
_cell.angle_gamma   90.00
#
_symmetry.space_group_name_H-M   'P 1'
#
loop_
_entity.id
_entity.type
_entity.pdbx_description
1 polymer ?
#
loop_
_entity_poly.entity_id
_entity_poly.type
_entity_poly.pdbx_seq_one_letter_code
_entity_poly.pdbx_strand_id
1 'polypeptide(L)'
;MALLHSFEFGAAIKGFNEVLAVDSTCAMAHWGIALSRWTNPMAAGNRAPELLQQGRLAAAAAKRLSARATERERGYISAVARLYNDFERVDQRSRFVAYERAMGEMAERDPADTEARIFYAISLAASAPPTDKTYANQRKAGSILEPLWERQPNHPGLAHYIIHSYDFPPLAPEAAAAARRYASIAPSAAHALHMPSHTFTRIGMWRESIATNLRSVEVATRTASIAEALHAYDYAAYAYLQLRRDSAARNVVDKLPALEARFDVNAITGAAPGSAGVFALAAIPARYALERRSWGEAAALEPRTTGFSWAEAMTHFARALGASHTGDLTKARISIDSLAAIRHRLATKGEAYWSEQVAIQRLGAEAWLELAAGRRDSALARMREAATREEATEKNAVTPGPLAPARELLGDMLMELRRPGEALSEYRLTLVKEPNRYRSLAGAVRAAGASGDRVAEADFRAQLKALTEGKP
;
A
#
# COMPACT_ATOMS: atom_id res chain seq x y z
N MET A 1 17.42 -18.23 2.90
CA MET A 1 17.49 -16.92 2.21
C MET A 1 16.28 -16.66 1.32
N ALA A 2 15.88 -17.57 0.41
CA ALA A 2 14.73 -17.33 -0.49
C ALA A 2 13.44 -16.85 0.22
N LEU A 3 13.05 -17.49 1.34
CA LEU A 3 11.89 -17.06 2.15
C LEU A 3 12.04 -15.63 2.71
N LEU A 4 13.25 -15.24 3.13
CA LEU A 4 13.54 -13.86 3.56
C LEU A 4 13.34 -12.89 2.40
N HIS A 5 13.83 -13.22 1.20
CA HIS A 5 13.66 -12.35 0.04
C HIS A 5 12.21 -12.22 -0.39
N SER A 6 11.39 -13.25 -0.25
CA SER A 6 9.95 -13.19 -0.52
C SER A 6 9.09 -12.65 0.64
N PHE A 7 9.71 -12.21 1.74
CA PHE A 7 9.04 -11.73 2.95
C PHE A 7 8.08 -12.74 3.60
N GLU A 8 8.37 -14.03 3.46
CA GLU A 8 7.67 -15.12 4.16
C GLU A 8 8.27 -15.29 5.57
N PHE A 9 8.14 -14.27 6.41
CA PHE A 9 8.88 -14.16 7.67
C PHE A 9 8.56 -15.26 8.69
N GLY A 10 7.30 -15.66 8.82
CA GLY A 10 6.91 -16.76 9.70
C GLY A 10 7.55 -18.08 9.28
N ALA A 11 7.52 -18.38 7.98
CA ALA A 11 8.16 -19.57 7.42
C ALA A 11 9.69 -19.49 7.52
N ALA A 12 10.29 -18.32 7.31
CA ALA A 12 11.72 -18.11 7.48
C ALA A 12 12.17 -18.36 8.93
N ILE A 13 11.45 -17.81 9.92
CA ILE A 13 11.73 -18.04 11.34
C ILE A 13 11.64 -19.54 11.66
N LYS A 14 10.62 -20.24 11.16
CA LYS A 14 10.49 -21.68 11.35
C LYS A 14 11.70 -22.43 10.78
N GLY A 15 12.07 -22.16 9.53
CA GLY A 15 13.21 -22.83 8.89
C GLY A 15 14.55 -22.56 9.59
N PHE A 16 14.79 -21.33 10.07
CA PHE A 16 16.01 -21.05 10.84
C PHE A 16 16.02 -21.75 12.21
N ASN A 17 14.87 -21.91 12.87
CA ASN A 17 14.79 -22.70 14.11
C ASN A 17 15.04 -24.19 13.86
N GLU A 18 14.61 -24.73 12.71
CA GLU A 18 14.94 -26.10 12.30
C GLU A 18 16.46 -26.28 12.12
N VAL A 19 17.15 -25.28 11.54
CA VAL A 19 18.63 -25.28 11.49
C VAL A 19 19.22 -25.29 12.90
N LEU A 20 18.72 -24.44 13.81
CA LEU A 20 19.23 -24.37 15.20
C LEU A 20 18.96 -25.65 16.02
N ALA A 21 17.94 -26.42 15.65
CA ALA A 21 17.70 -27.72 16.28
C ALA A 21 18.78 -28.75 15.91
N VAL A 22 19.45 -28.58 14.75
CA VAL A 22 20.55 -29.43 14.29
C VAL A 22 21.91 -28.86 14.70
N ASP A 23 22.12 -27.56 14.54
CA ASP A 23 23.32 -26.83 14.95
C ASP A 23 22.94 -25.55 15.71
N SER A 24 22.89 -25.67 17.03
CA SER A 24 22.59 -24.57 17.94
C SER A 24 23.68 -23.48 17.98
N THR A 25 24.83 -23.72 17.34
CA THR A 25 25.94 -22.75 17.25
C THR A 25 25.95 -21.98 15.94
N CYS A 26 25.01 -22.24 15.02
CA CYS A 26 24.91 -21.56 13.73
C CYS A 26 24.54 -20.07 13.91
N ALA A 27 25.55 -19.20 13.89
CA ALA A 27 25.37 -17.75 14.06
C ALA A 27 24.45 -17.14 12.99
N MET A 28 24.52 -17.63 11.75
CA MET A 28 23.70 -17.13 10.64
C MET A 28 22.23 -17.53 10.73
N ALA A 29 21.88 -18.63 11.40
CA ALA A 29 20.48 -18.95 11.67
C ALA A 29 19.87 -17.93 12.65
N HIS A 30 20.62 -17.53 13.68
CA HIS A 30 20.21 -16.43 14.56
C HIS A 30 20.12 -15.08 13.84
N TRP A 31 21.06 -14.76 12.92
CA TRP A 31 20.95 -13.57 12.07
C TRP A 31 19.66 -13.59 11.23
N GLY A 32 19.32 -14.73 10.64
CA GLY A 32 18.12 -14.90 9.83
C GLY A 32 16.83 -14.72 10.63
N ILE A 33 16.79 -15.22 11.87
CA ILE A 33 15.70 -14.98 12.82
C ILE A 33 15.63 -13.49 13.17
N ALA A 34 16.75 -12.86 13.48
CA ALA A 34 16.80 -11.43 13.80
C ALA A 34 16.22 -10.61 12.63
N LEU A 35 16.70 -10.80 11.40
CA LEU A 35 16.20 -10.09 10.23
C LEU A 35 14.71 -10.37 9.98
N SER A 36 14.26 -11.63 10.14
CA SER A 36 12.83 -11.97 9.95
C SER A 36 11.93 -11.31 11.00
N ARG A 37 12.40 -11.14 12.24
CA ARG A 37 11.67 -10.46 13.32
C ARG A 37 11.58 -8.95 13.08
N TRP A 38 12.42 -8.38 12.22
CA TRP A 38 12.22 -7.02 11.73
C TRP A 38 10.98 -6.91 10.83
N THR A 39 10.51 -8.01 10.24
CA THR A 39 9.37 -8.04 9.32
C THR A 39 9.55 -7.08 8.13
N ASN A 40 8.45 -6.68 7.48
CA ASN A 40 8.46 -5.93 6.24
C ASN A 40 9.19 -4.58 6.40
N PRO A 41 10.33 -4.35 5.72
CA PRO A 41 11.08 -3.10 5.83
C PRO A 41 10.30 -1.89 5.29
N MET A 42 9.30 -2.12 4.42
CA MET A 42 8.43 -1.08 3.85
C MET A 42 7.24 -0.73 4.75
N ALA A 43 7.04 -1.44 5.87
CA ALA A 43 5.94 -1.16 6.79
C ALA A 43 6.14 0.20 7.48
N ALA A 44 5.12 1.05 7.37
CA ALA A 44 5.08 2.34 8.05
C ALA A 44 4.82 2.19 9.56
N GLY A 45 5.22 3.22 10.32
CA GLY A 45 5.00 3.28 11.76
C GLY A 45 6.07 2.55 12.58
N ASN A 46 5.97 2.68 13.91
CA ASN A 46 6.90 2.06 14.84
C ASN A 46 6.47 0.61 15.15
N ARG A 47 7.44 -0.28 15.18
CA ARG A 47 7.27 -1.66 15.63
C ARG A 47 7.03 -1.70 17.14
N ALA A 48 6.18 -2.64 17.55
CA ALA A 48 5.90 -2.88 18.96
C ALA A 48 7.20 -3.26 19.72
N PRO A 49 7.43 -2.74 20.94
CA PRO A 49 8.60 -3.07 21.74
C PRO A 49 8.83 -4.57 21.93
N GLU A 50 7.77 -5.36 22.06
CA GLU A 50 7.83 -6.81 22.25
C GLU A 50 8.44 -7.52 21.04
N LEU A 51 8.10 -7.06 19.83
CA LEU A 51 8.67 -7.57 18.57
C LEU A 51 10.15 -7.20 18.46
N LEU A 52 10.50 -5.96 18.83
CA LEU A 52 11.88 -5.49 18.84
C LEU A 52 12.73 -6.26 19.86
N GLN A 53 12.17 -6.60 21.01
CA GLN A 53 12.86 -7.39 22.02
C GLN A 53 13.21 -8.79 21.52
N GLN A 54 12.29 -9.48 20.83
CA GLN A 54 12.56 -10.81 20.27
C GLN A 54 13.67 -10.76 19.20
N GLY A 55 13.64 -9.76 18.32
CA GLY A 55 14.70 -9.55 17.32
C GLY A 55 16.05 -9.20 17.96
N ARG A 56 16.06 -8.37 19.02
CA ARG A 56 17.26 -8.03 19.80
C ARG A 56 17.92 -9.27 20.40
N LEU A 57 17.13 -10.18 20.97
CA LEU A 57 17.65 -11.44 21.54
C LEU A 57 18.32 -12.31 20.46
N ALA A 58 17.71 -12.43 19.28
CA ALA A 58 18.29 -13.17 18.17
C ALA A 58 19.59 -12.51 17.65
N ALA A 59 19.61 -11.18 17.50
CA ALA A 59 20.81 -10.45 17.09
C ALA A 59 21.96 -10.58 18.11
N ALA A 60 21.65 -10.54 19.40
CA ALA A 60 22.63 -10.75 20.46
C ALA A 60 23.20 -12.18 20.46
N ALA A 61 22.35 -13.19 20.23
CA ALA A 61 22.78 -14.58 20.08
C ALA A 61 23.71 -14.76 18.86
N ALA A 62 23.35 -14.19 17.71
CA ALA A 62 24.17 -14.21 16.50
C ALA A 62 25.56 -13.59 16.77
N LYS A 63 25.61 -12.43 17.45
CA LYS A 63 26.86 -11.76 17.81
C LYS A 63 27.73 -12.63 18.73
N ARG A 64 27.14 -13.26 19.77
CA ARG A 64 27.88 -14.13 20.70
C ARG A 64 28.50 -15.34 20.00
N LEU A 65 27.81 -15.91 19.01
CA LEU A 65 28.26 -17.10 18.27
C LEU A 65 29.17 -16.75 17.07
N SER A 66 29.37 -15.46 16.77
CA SER A 66 30.10 -15.00 15.58
C SER A 66 31.61 -15.25 15.58
N ALA A 67 32.17 -15.81 16.67
CA ALA A 67 33.61 -16.10 16.78
C ALA A 67 34.12 -17.07 15.69
N ARG A 68 33.26 -17.98 15.21
CA ARG A 68 33.57 -18.93 14.13
C ARG A 68 33.03 -18.49 12.76
N ALA A 69 32.32 -17.37 12.70
CA ALA A 69 31.73 -16.87 11.47
C ALA A 69 32.81 -16.25 10.56
N THR A 70 32.65 -16.35 9.25
CA THR A 70 33.49 -15.68 8.25
C THR A 70 33.38 -14.16 8.35
N GLU A 71 34.29 -13.41 7.72
CA GLU A 71 34.19 -11.94 7.69
C GLU A 71 32.87 -11.46 7.11
N ARG A 72 32.43 -12.07 6.01
CA ARG A 72 31.14 -11.83 5.37
C ARG A 72 29.96 -12.00 6.34
N GLU A 73 29.91 -13.12 7.04
CA GLU A 73 28.86 -13.41 8.01
C GLU A 73 28.89 -12.43 9.21
N ARG A 74 30.09 -12.09 9.71
CA ARG A 74 30.23 -11.06 10.74
C ARG A 74 29.72 -9.69 10.29
N GLY A 75 29.88 -9.36 9.01
CA GLY A 75 29.29 -8.17 8.38
C GLY A 75 27.77 -8.14 8.52
N TYR A 76 27.08 -9.19 8.06
CA TYR A 76 25.62 -9.32 8.18
C TYR A 76 25.13 -9.27 9.64
N ILE A 77 25.81 -9.98 10.54
CA ILE A 77 25.49 -10.00 11.98
C ILE A 77 25.64 -8.60 12.60
N SER A 78 26.69 -7.87 12.22
CA SER A 78 26.93 -6.50 12.68
C SER A 78 25.85 -5.54 12.14
N ALA A 79 25.48 -5.67 10.86
CA ALA A 79 24.46 -4.85 10.24
C ALA A 79 23.09 -5.06 10.90
N VAL A 80 22.61 -6.31 11.00
CA VAL A 80 21.27 -6.59 11.57
C VAL A 80 21.13 -6.11 13.02
N ALA A 81 22.22 -6.08 13.80
CA ALA A 81 22.21 -5.58 15.17
C ALA A 81 21.84 -4.07 15.23
N ARG A 82 22.10 -3.29 14.18
CA ARG A 82 21.74 -1.86 14.09
C ARG A 82 20.23 -1.65 14.16
N LEU A 83 19.44 -2.61 13.66
CA LEU A 83 17.98 -2.56 13.74
C LEU A 83 17.46 -2.58 15.17
N TYR A 84 18.24 -3.05 16.15
CA TYR A 84 17.79 -3.27 17.53
C TYR A 84 18.57 -2.48 18.58
N ASN A 85 19.58 -1.72 18.15
CA ASN A 85 20.49 -1.04 19.07
C ASN A 85 19.78 0.04 19.89
N ASP A 86 19.75 -0.13 21.22
CA ASP A 86 19.13 0.80 22.17
C ASP A 86 17.72 1.25 21.74
N PHE A 87 16.88 0.31 21.29
CA PHE A 87 15.58 0.62 20.68
C PHE A 87 14.59 1.33 21.63
N GLU A 88 14.86 1.31 22.94
CA GLU A 88 14.10 2.01 23.98
C GLU A 88 14.36 3.53 23.97
N ARG A 89 15.51 3.96 23.42
CA ARG A 89 15.95 5.37 23.42
C ARG A 89 16.22 5.92 22.02
N VAL A 90 16.57 5.06 21.08
CA VAL A 90 16.86 5.42 19.69
C VAL A 90 15.65 5.09 18.82
N ASP A 91 15.14 6.12 18.14
CA ASP A 91 13.98 5.99 17.28
C ASP A 91 14.22 4.97 16.13
N GLN A 92 13.12 4.43 15.60
CA GLN A 92 13.18 3.38 14.59
C GLN A 92 13.88 3.84 13.30
N ARG A 93 13.68 5.09 12.88
CA ARG A 93 14.25 5.62 11.64
C ARG A 93 15.77 5.69 11.75
N SER A 94 16.29 6.23 12.86
CA SER A 94 17.73 6.30 13.11
C SER A 94 18.40 4.91 13.10
N ARG A 95 17.76 3.91 13.74
CA ARG A 95 18.25 2.51 13.71
C ARG A 95 18.23 1.91 12.30
N PHE A 96 17.18 2.18 11.52
CA PHE A 96 17.06 1.64 10.17
C PHE A 96 18.04 2.30 9.19
N VAL A 97 18.29 3.61 9.30
CA VAL A 97 19.36 4.31 8.55
C VAL A 97 20.75 3.76 8.93
N ALA A 98 20.97 3.43 10.20
CA ALA A 98 22.23 2.79 10.60
C ALA A 98 22.40 1.39 10.01
N TYR A 99 21.32 0.62 9.85
CA TYR A 99 21.33 -0.66 9.12
C TYR A 99 21.60 -0.46 7.63
N GLU A 100 20.91 0.48 6.98
CA GLU A 100 21.11 0.82 5.56
C GLU A 100 22.57 1.19 5.27
N ARG A 101 23.16 2.05 6.09
CA ARG A 101 24.57 2.43 5.96
C ARG A 101 25.52 1.24 6.12
N ALA A 102 25.29 0.38 7.12
CA ALA A 102 26.11 -0.81 7.33
C ALA A 102 26.02 -1.80 6.15
N MET A 103 24.84 -1.94 5.54
CA MET A 103 24.67 -2.73 4.32
C MET A 103 25.37 -2.09 3.11
N GLY A 104 25.36 -0.76 3.01
CA GLY A 104 26.11 -0.01 1.99
C GLY A 104 27.62 -0.22 2.09
N GLU A 105 28.19 -0.04 3.29
CA GLU A 105 29.61 -0.28 3.56
C GLU A 105 30.03 -1.72 3.23
N MET A 106 29.16 -2.69 3.51
CA MET A 106 29.40 -4.09 3.17
C MET A 106 29.38 -4.33 1.65
N ALA A 107 28.39 -3.77 0.95
CA ALA A 107 28.27 -3.85 -0.51
C ALA A 107 29.44 -3.16 -1.24
N GLU A 108 30.00 -2.10 -0.67
CA GLU A 108 31.18 -1.41 -1.19
C GLU A 108 32.48 -2.19 -0.94
N ARG A 109 32.61 -2.80 0.24
CA ARG A 109 33.81 -3.59 0.59
C ARG A 109 33.95 -4.87 -0.23
N ASP A 110 32.84 -5.53 -0.52
CA ASP A 110 32.81 -6.74 -1.36
C ASP A 110 31.76 -6.63 -2.47
N PRO A 111 32.09 -6.01 -3.62
CA PRO A 111 31.17 -5.88 -4.73
C PRO A 111 30.74 -7.21 -5.37
N ALA A 112 31.46 -8.31 -5.09
CA ALA A 112 31.13 -9.65 -5.56
C ALA A 112 30.01 -10.30 -4.73
N ASP A 113 29.78 -9.83 -3.50
CA ASP A 113 28.65 -10.26 -2.67
C ASP A 113 27.33 -9.64 -3.17
N THR A 114 26.68 -10.36 -4.09
CA THR A 114 25.41 -9.90 -4.65
C THR A 114 24.31 -9.79 -3.61
N GLU A 115 24.32 -10.63 -2.58
CA GLU A 115 23.31 -10.57 -1.51
C GLU A 115 23.44 -9.28 -0.68
N ALA A 116 24.67 -8.84 -0.38
CA ALA A 116 24.90 -7.58 0.32
C ALA A 116 24.35 -6.39 -0.48
N ARG A 117 24.58 -6.37 -1.80
CA ARG A 117 24.05 -5.36 -2.72
C ARG A 117 22.53 -5.36 -2.80
N ILE A 118 21.91 -6.55 -2.82
CA ILE A 118 20.45 -6.71 -2.87
C ILE A 118 19.80 -6.20 -1.58
N PHE A 119 20.34 -6.56 -0.41
CA PHE A 119 19.85 -6.05 0.88
C PHE A 119 20.12 -4.55 1.05
N TYR A 120 21.24 -4.04 0.54
CA TYR A 120 21.51 -2.62 0.53
C TYR A 120 20.45 -1.86 -0.28
N ALA A 121 20.13 -2.32 -1.48
CA ALA A 121 19.14 -1.68 -2.34
C ALA A 121 17.76 -1.58 -1.70
N ILE A 122 17.22 -2.65 -1.10
CA ILE A 122 15.93 -2.57 -0.40
C ILE A 122 15.99 -1.66 0.83
N SER A 123 17.14 -1.62 1.52
CA SER A 123 17.32 -0.73 2.68
C SER A 123 17.38 0.75 2.28
N LEU A 124 17.92 1.08 1.10
CA LEU A 124 17.85 2.43 0.52
C LEU A 124 16.41 2.86 0.26
N ALA A 125 15.64 2.01 -0.43
CA ALA A 125 14.24 2.29 -0.75
C ALA A 125 13.39 2.46 0.52
N ALA A 126 13.59 1.59 1.51
CA ALA A 126 12.85 1.64 2.78
C ALA A 126 13.26 2.80 3.70
N SER A 127 14.50 3.31 3.61
CA SER A 127 14.99 4.42 4.44
C SER A 127 14.75 5.80 3.81
N ALA A 128 14.27 5.83 2.56
CA ALA A 128 14.05 7.05 1.81
C ALA A 128 13.16 8.05 2.58
N PRO A 129 13.51 9.35 2.61
CA PRO A 129 12.62 10.37 3.18
C PRO A 129 11.31 10.41 2.39
N PRO A 130 10.13 10.31 3.05
CA PRO A 130 8.85 10.36 2.35
C PRO A 130 8.56 11.73 1.70
N THR A 131 9.31 12.76 2.07
CA THR A 131 9.26 14.11 1.51
C THR A 131 10.14 14.29 0.28
N ASP A 132 11.04 13.35 -0.02
CA ASP A 132 11.90 13.44 -1.21
C ASP A 132 11.13 12.99 -2.45
N LYS A 133 10.73 13.96 -3.27
CA LYS A 133 10.04 13.74 -4.56
C LYS A 133 10.99 13.56 -5.74
N THR A 134 12.31 13.65 -5.53
CA THR A 134 13.30 13.26 -6.55
C THR A 134 13.45 11.74 -6.61
N TYR A 135 13.03 11.05 -5.55
CA TYR A 135 13.12 9.61 -5.37
C TYR A 135 14.56 9.09 -5.51
N ALA A 136 15.53 9.85 -4.98
CA ALA A 136 16.95 9.57 -5.22
C ALA A 136 17.37 8.19 -4.70
N ASN A 137 16.92 7.81 -3.50
CA ASN A 137 17.23 6.50 -2.92
C ASN A 137 16.60 5.35 -3.70
N GLN A 138 15.35 5.52 -4.16
CA GLN A 138 14.63 4.55 -4.96
C GLN A 138 15.31 4.31 -6.31
N ARG A 139 15.68 5.39 -7.00
CA ARG A 139 16.43 5.32 -8.26
C ARG A 139 17.81 4.69 -8.07
N LYS A 140 18.50 5.02 -6.97
CA LYS A 140 19.77 4.37 -6.60
C LYS A 140 19.57 2.86 -6.37
N ALA A 141 18.54 2.46 -5.63
CA ALA A 141 18.20 1.05 -5.42
C ALA A 141 17.95 0.32 -6.76
N GLY A 142 17.15 0.91 -7.64
CA GLY A 142 16.92 0.42 -9.00
C GLY A 142 18.21 0.21 -9.80
N SER A 143 19.10 1.21 -9.81
CA SER A 143 20.39 1.14 -10.52
C SER A 143 21.32 0.01 -10.02
N ILE A 144 21.14 -0.42 -8.77
CA ILE A 144 21.87 -1.57 -8.21
C ILE A 144 21.21 -2.89 -8.63
N LEU A 145 19.88 -2.94 -8.60
CA LEU A 145 19.08 -4.15 -8.77
C LEU A 145 18.94 -4.58 -10.23
N GLU A 146 18.72 -3.65 -11.16
CA GLU A 146 18.44 -3.96 -12.57
C GLU A 146 19.58 -4.74 -13.25
N PRO A 147 20.86 -4.33 -13.16
CA PRO A 147 21.95 -5.09 -13.77
C PRO A 147 22.19 -6.44 -13.11
N LEU A 148 21.85 -6.57 -11.81
CA LEU A 148 21.91 -7.86 -11.13
C LEU A 148 20.77 -8.77 -11.61
N TRP A 149 19.58 -8.23 -11.85
CA TRP A 149 18.43 -9.00 -12.30
C TRP A 149 18.64 -9.60 -13.69
N GLU A 150 19.28 -8.87 -14.60
CA GLU A 150 19.68 -9.41 -15.91
C GLU A 150 20.56 -10.67 -15.79
N ARG A 151 21.46 -10.69 -14.81
CA ARG A 151 22.39 -11.80 -14.56
C ARG A 151 21.77 -12.93 -13.75
N GLN A 152 20.81 -12.61 -12.87
CA GLN A 152 20.16 -13.55 -11.97
C GLN A 152 18.63 -13.42 -12.06
N PRO A 153 18.02 -13.72 -13.22
CA PRO A 153 16.61 -13.38 -13.49
C PRO A 153 15.60 -14.13 -12.61
N ASN A 154 16.03 -15.21 -11.96
CA ASN A 154 15.21 -16.02 -11.06
C ASN A 154 15.54 -15.80 -9.57
N HIS A 155 16.39 -14.83 -9.23
CA HIS A 155 16.64 -14.51 -7.83
C HIS A 155 15.39 -13.83 -7.22
N PRO A 156 14.79 -14.37 -6.13
CA PRO A 156 13.52 -13.87 -5.60
C PRO A 156 13.60 -12.43 -5.11
N GLY A 157 14.76 -11.98 -4.61
CA GLY A 157 14.93 -10.62 -4.12
C GLY A 157 14.99 -9.55 -5.21
N LEU A 158 15.42 -9.89 -6.43
CA LEU A 158 15.71 -8.88 -7.45
C LEU A 158 14.45 -8.29 -8.05
N ALA A 159 13.59 -9.13 -8.65
CA ALA A 159 12.31 -8.67 -9.18
C ALA A 159 11.43 -8.06 -8.08
N HIS A 160 11.47 -8.63 -6.88
CA HIS A 160 10.74 -8.12 -5.73
C HIS A 160 11.16 -6.70 -5.34
N TYR A 161 12.45 -6.47 -5.17
CA TYR A 161 12.94 -5.18 -4.66
C TYR A 161 12.91 -4.09 -5.74
N ILE A 162 12.93 -4.45 -7.03
CA ILE A 162 12.62 -3.51 -8.12
C ILE A 162 11.18 -3.01 -7.98
N ILE A 163 10.21 -3.90 -7.76
CA ILE A 163 8.81 -3.51 -7.55
C ILE A 163 8.67 -2.57 -6.36
N HIS A 164 9.29 -2.88 -5.21
CA HIS A 164 9.26 -2.00 -4.04
C HIS A 164 9.93 -0.64 -4.27
N SER A 165 11.06 -0.63 -4.98
CA SER A 165 11.80 0.61 -5.25
C SER A 165 10.98 1.57 -6.11
N TYR A 166 10.14 1.05 -7.01
CA TYR A 166 9.39 1.84 -7.98
C TYR A 166 7.87 1.92 -7.70
N ASP A 167 7.35 1.57 -6.51
CA ASP A 167 5.92 1.68 -6.15
C ASP A 167 5.43 3.13 -5.92
N PHE A 168 5.79 4.03 -6.82
CA PHE A 168 5.41 5.45 -6.84
C PHE A 168 4.87 5.79 -8.24
N PRO A 169 3.82 6.63 -8.38
CA PRO A 169 3.23 6.90 -9.69
C PRO A 169 4.26 7.32 -10.78
N PRO A 170 5.25 8.19 -10.50
CA PRO A 170 6.24 8.58 -11.51
C PRO A 170 7.25 7.49 -11.89
N LEU A 171 7.40 6.45 -11.07
CA LEU A 171 8.39 5.38 -11.25
C LEU A 171 7.76 4.03 -11.66
N ALA A 172 6.48 3.83 -11.39
CA ALA A 172 5.81 2.54 -11.56
C ALA A 172 5.99 1.88 -12.94
N PRO A 173 6.04 2.61 -14.07
CA PRO A 173 6.33 2.00 -15.37
C PRO A 173 7.68 1.25 -15.42
N GLU A 174 8.70 1.73 -14.68
CA GLU A 174 10.04 1.13 -14.61
C GLU A 174 10.00 -0.29 -14.00
N ALA A 175 9.02 -0.59 -13.13
CA ALA A 175 8.85 -1.93 -12.51
C ALA A 175 8.03 -2.92 -13.34
N ALA A 176 7.45 -2.54 -14.49
CA ALA A 176 6.48 -3.37 -15.19
C ALA A 176 7.04 -4.75 -15.61
N ALA A 177 8.30 -4.82 -16.03
CA ALA A 177 8.95 -6.07 -16.41
C ALA A 177 9.14 -7.00 -15.19
N ALA A 178 9.61 -6.45 -14.07
CA ALA A 178 9.78 -7.19 -12.83
C ALA A 178 8.44 -7.71 -12.27
N ALA A 179 7.40 -6.87 -12.29
CA ALA A 179 6.05 -7.23 -11.88
C ALA A 179 5.49 -8.43 -12.67
N ARG A 180 5.64 -8.44 -14.00
CA ARG A 180 5.21 -9.57 -14.85
C ARG A 180 5.97 -10.86 -14.55
N ARG A 181 7.20 -10.79 -14.04
CA ARG A 181 8.03 -11.97 -13.77
C ARG A 181 7.86 -12.51 -12.35
N TYR A 182 7.71 -11.66 -11.35
CA TYR A 182 7.92 -12.04 -9.95
C TYR A 182 7.01 -13.18 -9.46
N ALA A 183 5.71 -13.16 -9.84
CA ALA A 183 4.75 -14.21 -9.48
C ALA A 183 5.10 -15.61 -10.04
N SER A 184 6.00 -15.71 -11.01
CA SER A 184 6.53 -16.98 -11.52
C SER A 184 7.83 -17.42 -10.84
N ILE A 185 8.56 -16.51 -10.20
CA ILE A 185 9.82 -16.80 -9.50
C ILE A 185 9.53 -17.48 -8.15
N ALA A 186 8.53 -16.99 -7.41
CA ALA A 186 8.15 -17.52 -6.11
C ALA A 186 6.65 -17.83 -6.04
N PRO A 187 6.15 -18.83 -6.80
CA PRO A 187 4.72 -19.07 -6.94
C PRO A 187 4.05 -19.64 -5.68
N SER A 188 4.82 -20.05 -4.68
CA SER A 188 4.32 -20.58 -3.40
C SER A 188 4.32 -19.55 -2.27
N ALA A 189 4.79 -18.31 -2.52
CA ALA A 189 4.80 -17.23 -1.54
C ALA A 189 3.61 -16.30 -1.81
N ALA A 190 2.73 -16.14 -0.82
CA ALA A 190 1.54 -15.31 -0.97
C ALA A 190 1.92 -13.86 -1.28
N HIS A 191 2.97 -13.36 -0.62
CA HIS A 191 3.44 -12.00 -0.83
C HIS A 191 4.04 -11.81 -2.23
N ALA A 192 4.80 -12.79 -2.73
CA ALA A 192 5.38 -12.72 -4.07
C ALA A 192 4.32 -12.73 -5.18
N LEU A 193 3.19 -13.40 -4.95
CA LEU A 193 2.02 -13.37 -5.81
C LEU A 193 1.26 -12.04 -5.71
N HIS A 194 1.25 -11.39 -4.55
CA HIS A 194 0.58 -10.12 -4.35
C HIS A 194 1.35 -8.96 -4.98
N MET A 195 2.65 -8.85 -4.70
CA MET A 195 3.47 -7.67 -5.02
C MET A 195 3.37 -7.14 -6.46
N PRO A 196 3.27 -7.97 -7.52
CA PRO A 196 3.03 -7.46 -8.87
C PRO A 196 1.82 -6.53 -8.99
N SER A 197 0.78 -6.73 -8.18
CA SER A 197 -0.42 -5.90 -8.23
C SER A 197 -0.19 -4.47 -7.77
N HIS A 198 0.85 -4.18 -6.98
CA HIS A 198 1.23 -2.81 -6.67
C HIS A 198 1.53 -2.04 -7.96
N THR A 199 2.47 -2.55 -8.77
CA THR A 199 2.81 -1.97 -10.06
C THR A 199 1.61 -1.97 -11.01
N PHE A 200 0.90 -3.09 -11.15
CA PHE A 200 -0.23 -3.18 -12.09
C PHE A 200 -1.36 -2.21 -11.75
N THR A 201 -1.68 -2.03 -10.47
CA THR A 201 -2.64 -1.01 -10.03
C THR A 201 -2.17 0.40 -10.38
N ARG A 202 -0.90 0.73 -10.17
CA ARG A 202 -0.34 2.07 -10.48
C ARG A 202 -0.37 2.44 -11.96
N ILE A 203 -0.23 1.45 -12.83
CA ILE A 203 -0.21 1.67 -14.30
C ILE A 203 -1.53 1.26 -14.97
N GLY A 204 -2.58 0.98 -14.18
CA GLY A 204 -3.91 0.70 -14.70
C GLY A 204 -4.07 -0.65 -15.43
N MET A 205 -3.23 -1.64 -15.11
CA MET A 205 -3.29 -3.02 -15.61
C MET A 205 -4.18 -3.89 -14.70
N TRP A 206 -5.48 -3.59 -14.69
CA TRP A 206 -6.41 -4.15 -13.71
C TRP A 206 -6.61 -5.67 -13.83
N ARG A 207 -6.57 -6.24 -15.04
CA ARG A 207 -6.76 -7.68 -15.25
C ARG A 207 -5.61 -8.48 -14.62
N GLU A 208 -4.39 -8.02 -14.81
CA GLU A 208 -3.17 -8.59 -14.23
C GLU A 208 -3.14 -8.40 -12.71
N SER A 209 -3.57 -7.23 -12.23
CA SER A 209 -3.76 -6.96 -10.80
C SER A 209 -4.75 -7.96 -10.16
N ILE A 210 -5.89 -8.24 -10.80
CA ILE A 210 -6.84 -9.26 -10.33
C ILE A 210 -6.19 -10.65 -10.33
N ALA A 211 -5.61 -11.06 -11.45
CA ALA A 211 -5.09 -12.42 -11.62
C ALA A 211 -4.04 -12.79 -10.58
N THR A 212 -3.11 -11.87 -10.29
CA THR A 212 -2.04 -12.11 -9.32
C THR A 212 -2.55 -12.11 -7.87
N ASN A 213 -3.52 -11.24 -7.54
CA ASN A 213 -4.12 -11.20 -6.21
C ASN A 213 -4.97 -12.42 -5.88
N LEU A 214 -5.74 -12.95 -6.85
CA LEU A 214 -6.54 -14.16 -6.60
C LEU A 214 -5.64 -15.37 -6.28
N ARG A 215 -4.49 -15.48 -6.95
CA ARG A 215 -3.47 -16.50 -6.63
C ARG A 215 -2.88 -16.27 -5.23
N SER A 216 -2.57 -15.02 -4.89
CA SER A 216 -2.07 -14.66 -3.56
C SER A 216 -3.05 -15.06 -2.45
N VAL A 217 -4.34 -14.70 -2.62
CA VAL A 217 -5.42 -15.07 -1.70
C VAL A 217 -5.48 -16.58 -1.50
N GLU A 218 -5.38 -17.37 -2.58
CA GLU A 218 -5.44 -18.83 -2.50
C GLU A 218 -4.32 -19.36 -1.60
N VAL A 219 -3.08 -18.94 -1.86
CA VAL A 219 -1.91 -19.36 -1.06
C VAL A 219 -2.04 -18.86 0.39
N ALA A 220 -2.35 -17.58 0.59
CA ALA A 220 -2.49 -16.98 1.91
C ALA A 220 -3.56 -17.67 2.77
N THR A 221 -4.68 -18.06 2.17
CA THR A 221 -5.76 -18.76 2.89
C THR A 221 -5.33 -20.17 3.31
N ARG A 222 -4.57 -20.87 2.47
CA ARG A 222 -4.03 -22.21 2.75
C ARG A 222 -2.96 -22.19 3.84
N THR A 223 -2.14 -21.14 3.89
CA THR A 223 -1.09 -20.97 4.91
C THR A 223 -1.55 -20.22 6.17
N ALA A 224 -2.85 -19.91 6.26
CA ALA A 224 -3.45 -19.11 7.34
C ALA A 224 -2.86 -17.69 7.50
N SER A 225 -2.28 -17.13 6.43
CA SER A 225 -1.80 -15.74 6.36
C SER A 225 -2.97 -14.79 6.08
N ILE A 226 -3.92 -14.66 7.02
CA ILE A 226 -5.19 -13.96 6.76
C ILE A 226 -5.01 -12.46 6.43
N ALA A 227 -4.01 -11.79 7.03
CA ALA A 227 -3.69 -10.40 6.69
C ALA A 227 -3.30 -10.24 5.20
N GLU A 228 -2.51 -11.17 4.65
CA GLU A 228 -2.16 -11.20 3.23
C GLU A 228 -3.39 -11.43 2.36
N ALA A 229 -4.26 -12.37 2.73
CA ALA A 229 -5.48 -12.66 1.97
C ALA A 229 -6.41 -11.44 1.92
N LEU A 230 -6.60 -10.74 3.04
CA LEU A 230 -7.39 -9.51 3.11
C LEU A 230 -6.77 -8.40 2.28
N HIS A 231 -5.45 -8.20 2.37
CA HIS A 231 -4.73 -7.18 1.62
C HIS A 231 -4.81 -7.41 0.11
N ALA A 232 -4.60 -8.64 -0.34
CA ALA A 232 -4.74 -9.02 -1.74
C ALA A 232 -6.19 -8.87 -2.24
N TYR A 233 -7.18 -9.17 -1.40
CA TYR A 233 -8.58 -8.95 -1.75
C TYR A 233 -8.95 -7.47 -1.90
N ASP A 234 -8.35 -6.54 -1.15
CA ASP A 234 -8.59 -5.09 -1.35
C ASP A 234 -8.13 -4.63 -2.73
N TYR A 235 -6.93 -5.05 -3.14
CA TYR A 235 -6.43 -4.78 -4.49
C TYR A 235 -7.31 -5.41 -5.57
N ALA A 236 -7.73 -6.67 -5.38
CA ALA A 236 -8.62 -7.35 -6.33
C ALA A 236 -9.99 -6.67 -6.42
N ALA A 237 -10.61 -6.30 -5.29
CA ALA A 237 -11.88 -5.59 -5.24
C ALA A 237 -11.78 -4.24 -5.95
N TYR A 238 -10.72 -3.48 -5.68
CA TYR A 238 -10.47 -2.20 -6.35
C TYR A 238 -10.36 -2.38 -7.87
N ALA A 239 -9.55 -3.35 -8.33
CA ALA A 239 -9.36 -3.63 -9.74
C ALA A 239 -10.64 -4.13 -10.44
N TYR A 240 -11.46 -4.95 -9.77
CA TYR A 240 -12.77 -5.36 -10.30
C TYR A 240 -13.68 -4.15 -10.54
N LEU A 241 -13.70 -3.19 -9.62
CA LEU A 241 -14.50 -1.98 -9.73
C LEU A 241 -14.03 -1.10 -10.90
N GLN A 242 -12.71 -1.03 -11.16
CA GLN A 242 -12.18 -0.32 -12.34
C GLN A 242 -12.56 -0.99 -13.67
N LEU A 243 -12.88 -2.28 -13.67
CA LEU A 243 -13.37 -3.00 -14.85
C LEU A 243 -14.91 -3.09 -14.90
N ARG A 244 -15.64 -2.42 -14.01
CA ARG A 244 -17.10 -2.52 -13.87
C ARG A 244 -17.61 -3.96 -13.65
N ARG A 245 -16.79 -4.78 -13.01
CA ARG A 245 -17.12 -6.16 -12.63
C ARG A 245 -17.74 -6.17 -11.23
N ASP A 246 -18.87 -5.46 -11.08
CA ASP A 246 -19.50 -5.17 -9.80
C ASP A 246 -19.88 -6.46 -9.04
N SER A 247 -20.40 -7.48 -9.74
CA SER A 247 -20.71 -8.79 -9.13
C SER A 247 -19.46 -9.51 -8.60
N ALA A 248 -18.32 -9.38 -9.27
CA ALA A 248 -17.07 -9.98 -8.79
C ALA A 248 -16.52 -9.23 -7.57
N ALA A 249 -16.62 -7.90 -7.54
CA ALA A 249 -16.30 -7.10 -6.36
C ALA A 249 -17.23 -7.44 -5.18
N ARG A 250 -18.54 -7.64 -5.45
CA ARG A 250 -19.51 -8.08 -4.44
C ARG A 250 -19.12 -9.42 -3.82
N ASN A 251 -18.70 -10.39 -4.63
CA ASN A 251 -18.21 -11.68 -4.14
C ASN A 251 -17.00 -11.55 -3.21
N VAL A 252 -16.18 -10.49 -3.32
CA VAL A 252 -15.11 -10.20 -2.36
C VAL A 252 -15.68 -9.68 -1.04
N VAL A 253 -16.63 -8.73 -1.10
CA VAL A 253 -17.34 -8.20 0.09
C VAL A 253 -17.98 -9.34 0.90
N ASP A 254 -18.66 -10.26 0.23
CA ASP A 254 -19.39 -11.36 0.87
C ASP A 254 -18.46 -12.38 1.57
N LYS A 255 -17.17 -12.41 1.21
CA LYS A 255 -16.16 -13.28 1.85
C LYS A 255 -15.54 -12.69 3.11
N LEU A 256 -15.67 -11.38 3.34
CA LEU A 256 -15.00 -10.71 4.45
C LEU A 256 -15.35 -11.29 5.84
N PRO A 257 -16.63 -11.59 6.17
CA PRO A 257 -16.95 -12.14 7.50
C PRO A 257 -16.20 -13.43 7.83
N ALA A 258 -16.04 -14.33 6.85
CA ALA A 258 -15.35 -15.60 7.04
C ALA A 258 -13.83 -15.43 7.23
N LEU A 259 -13.23 -14.43 6.57
CA LEU A 259 -11.82 -14.09 6.76
C LEU A 259 -11.60 -13.42 8.11
N GLU A 260 -12.47 -12.46 8.46
CA GLU A 260 -12.42 -11.71 9.71
C GLU A 260 -12.49 -12.64 10.93
N ALA A 261 -13.35 -13.67 10.89
CA ALA A 261 -13.47 -14.67 11.95
C ALA A 261 -12.16 -15.45 12.23
N ARG A 262 -11.20 -15.44 11.29
CA ARG A 262 -9.90 -16.12 11.40
C ARG A 262 -8.73 -15.14 11.51
N PHE A 263 -9.00 -13.84 11.50
CA PHE A 263 -7.99 -12.81 11.43
C PHE A 263 -7.41 -12.50 12.82
N ASP A 264 -6.11 -12.71 12.98
CA ASP A 264 -5.34 -12.24 14.14
C ASP A 264 -4.44 -11.08 13.70
N VAL A 265 -4.67 -9.92 14.30
CA VAL A 265 -3.95 -8.68 14.02
C VAL A 265 -2.47 -8.73 14.44
N ASN A 266 -2.11 -9.61 15.38
CA ASN A 266 -0.76 -9.73 15.92
C ASN A 266 0.06 -10.88 15.30
N ALA A 267 -0.55 -11.69 14.43
CA ALA A 267 0.11 -12.83 13.82
C ALA A 267 1.23 -12.40 12.85
N ILE A 268 2.41 -13.00 13.01
CA ILE A 268 3.54 -12.83 12.08
C ILE A 268 3.55 -14.01 11.11
N THR A 269 2.95 -13.81 9.93
CA THR A 269 2.86 -14.82 8.88
C THR A 269 3.71 -14.41 7.67
N GLY A 270 3.21 -13.47 6.87
CA GLY A 270 3.87 -12.88 5.71
C GLY A 270 4.32 -11.43 5.92
N ALA A 271 4.37 -10.67 4.83
CA ALA A 271 4.80 -9.29 4.79
C ALA A 271 3.68 -8.29 5.12
N ALA A 272 2.42 -8.63 4.86
CA ALA A 272 1.27 -7.82 5.19
C ALA A 272 1.10 -7.77 6.72
N PRO A 273 1.26 -6.59 7.35
CA PRO A 273 1.02 -6.46 8.79
C PRO A 273 -0.48 -6.60 9.10
N GLY A 274 -0.84 -6.85 10.36
CA GLY A 274 -2.25 -6.85 10.78
C GLY A 274 -2.98 -5.56 10.43
N SER A 275 -2.29 -4.41 10.44
CA SER A 275 -2.88 -3.15 9.98
C SER A 275 -3.36 -3.18 8.52
N ALA A 276 -2.72 -3.95 7.63
CA ALA A 276 -3.20 -4.13 6.25
C ALA A 276 -4.52 -4.92 6.20
N GLY A 277 -4.68 -5.93 7.06
CA GLY A 277 -5.95 -6.66 7.21
C GLY A 277 -7.07 -5.77 7.74
N VAL A 278 -6.79 -4.96 8.76
CA VAL A 278 -7.75 -3.98 9.31
C VAL A 278 -8.13 -2.94 8.25
N PHE A 279 -7.16 -2.46 7.47
CA PHE A 279 -7.39 -1.55 6.35
C PHE A 279 -8.36 -2.15 5.34
N ALA A 280 -8.09 -3.37 4.87
CA ALA A 280 -8.92 -4.05 3.88
C ALA A 280 -10.37 -4.25 4.36
N LEU A 281 -10.58 -4.64 5.63
CA LEU A 281 -11.91 -4.84 6.20
C LEU A 281 -12.76 -3.56 6.22
N ALA A 282 -12.15 -2.38 6.35
CA ALA A 282 -12.83 -1.09 6.27
C ALA A 282 -12.94 -0.58 4.83
N ALA A 283 -11.87 -0.71 4.03
CA ALA A 283 -11.77 -0.15 2.70
C ALA A 283 -12.64 -0.89 1.68
N ILE A 284 -12.71 -2.22 1.71
CA ILE A 284 -13.43 -3.00 0.68
C ILE A 284 -14.92 -2.63 0.63
N PRO A 285 -15.69 -2.59 1.74
CA PRO A 285 -17.08 -2.14 1.71
C PRO A 285 -17.23 -0.67 1.27
N ALA A 286 -16.34 0.21 1.73
CA ALA A 286 -16.34 1.61 1.36
C ALA A 286 -16.10 1.82 -0.14
N ARG A 287 -15.09 1.16 -0.73
CA ARG A 287 -14.82 1.18 -2.18
C ARG A 287 -16.00 0.62 -2.96
N TYR A 288 -16.57 -0.49 -2.52
CA TYR A 288 -17.69 -1.13 -3.21
C TYR A 288 -18.91 -0.20 -3.33
N ALA A 289 -19.18 0.61 -2.30
CA ALA A 289 -20.23 1.62 -2.34
C ALA A 289 -19.82 2.86 -3.17
N LEU A 290 -18.63 3.42 -2.92
CA LEU A 290 -18.18 4.67 -3.52
C LEU A 290 -17.89 4.54 -5.02
N GLU A 291 -17.17 3.51 -5.47
CA GLU A 291 -16.81 3.34 -6.88
C GLU A 291 -18.05 3.14 -7.78
N ARG A 292 -19.11 2.53 -7.23
CA ARG A 292 -20.41 2.37 -7.91
C ARG A 292 -21.33 3.57 -7.77
N ARG A 293 -20.96 4.58 -6.96
CA ARG A 293 -21.83 5.70 -6.56
C ARG A 293 -23.16 5.24 -5.94
N SER A 294 -23.13 4.11 -5.23
CA SER A 294 -24.27 3.61 -4.48
C SER A 294 -24.42 4.41 -3.19
N TRP A 295 -24.86 5.67 -3.31
CA TRP A 295 -24.86 6.64 -2.21
C TRP A 295 -25.70 6.20 -1.01
N GLY A 296 -26.82 5.52 -1.24
CA GLY A 296 -27.61 4.91 -0.18
C GLY A 296 -26.84 3.83 0.59
N GLU A 297 -26.12 2.95 -0.11
CA GLU A 297 -25.26 1.95 0.53
C GLU A 297 -24.11 2.62 1.30
N ALA A 298 -23.48 3.64 0.71
CA ALA A 298 -22.41 4.39 1.35
C ALA A 298 -22.90 5.06 2.65
N ALA A 299 -24.08 5.71 2.61
CA ALA A 299 -24.71 6.33 3.78
C ALA A 299 -25.13 5.33 4.87
N ALA A 300 -25.28 4.04 4.53
CA ALA A 300 -25.66 2.98 5.45
C ALA A 300 -24.46 2.20 6.03
N LEU A 301 -23.22 2.47 5.59
CA LEU A 301 -22.04 1.80 6.13
C LEU A 301 -21.86 2.12 7.61
N GLU A 302 -21.62 1.12 8.45
CA GLU A 302 -21.35 1.26 9.89
C GLU A 302 -19.85 1.20 10.21
N PRO A 303 -19.30 2.15 10.99
CA PRO A 303 -17.90 2.13 11.38
C PRO A 303 -17.64 0.94 12.31
N ARG A 304 -16.46 0.34 12.15
CA ARG A 304 -15.97 -0.73 13.02
C ARG A 304 -15.02 -0.12 14.04
N THR A 305 -15.29 -0.27 15.33
CA THR A 305 -14.34 0.13 16.36
C THR A 305 -13.12 -0.78 16.30
N THR A 306 -11.93 -0.22 16.11
CA THR A 306 -10.68 -1.00 16.07
C THR A 306 -9.57 -0.28 16.85
N GLY A 307 -8.41 -0.92 17.02
CA GLY A 307 -7.21 -0.23 17.51
C GLY A 307 -6.66 0.83 16.56
N PHE A 308 -7.18 0.90 15.33
CA PHE A 308 -6.73 1.74 14.23
C PHE A 308 -7.82 2.74 13.82
N SER A 309 -7.82 3.92 14.44
CA SER A 309 -8.91 4.89 14.25
C SER A 309 -9.00 5.43 12.81
N TRP A 310 -7.93 5.34 12.02
CA TRP A 310 -7.99 5.66 10.59
C TRP A 310 -8.87 4.67 9.78
N ALA A 311 -9.11 3.45 10.27
CA ALA A 311 -10.03 2.51 9.63
C ALA A 311 -11.49 2.92 9.85
N GLU A 312 -11.83 3.45 11.04
CA GLU A 312 -13.13 4.05 11.33
C GLU A 312 -13.39 5.26 10.42
N ALA A 313 -12.36 6.09 10.20
CA ALA A 313 -12.46 7.27 9.35
C ALA A 313 -12.86 6.94 7.91
N MET A 314 -12.38 5.83 7.34
CA MET A 314 -12.75 5.38 5.99
C MET A 314 -14.27 5.19 5.84
N THR A 315 -14.89 4.55 6.84
CA THR A 315 -16.34 4.36 6.85
C THR A 315 -17.06 5.69 7.03
N HIS A 316 -16.63 6.54 7.95
CA HIS A 316 -17.25 7.87 8.14
C HIS A 316 -17.12 8.75 6.90
N PHE A 317 -16.00 8.70 6.18
CA PHE A 317 -15.81 9.40 4.93
C PHE A 317 -16.81 8.94 3.86
N ALA A 318 -16.90 7.62 3.63
CA ALA A 318 -17.84 7.06 2.67
C ALA A 318 -19.30 7.40 3.03
N ARG A 319 -19.64 7.28 4.32
CA ARG A 319 -20.95 7.64 4.86
C ARG A 319 -21.27 9.11 4.66
N ALA A 320 -20.32 10.01 4.91
CA ALA A 320 -20.53 11.45 4.74
C ALA A 320 -20.81 11.83 3.28
N LEU A 321 -20.07 11.23 2.33
CA LEU A 321 -20.33 11.40 0.91
C LEU A 321 -21.71 10.86 0.52
N GLY A 322 -22.02 9.62 0.93
CA GLY A 322 -23.32 9.01 0.68
C GLY A 322 -24.48 9.86 1.20
N ALA A 323 -24.40 10.26 2.48
CA ALA A 323 -25.43 11.06 3.14
C ALA A 323 -25.60 12.45 2.50
N SER A 324 -24.50 13.09 2.06
CA SER A 324 -24.57 14.36 1.34
C SER A 324 -25.30 14.21 0.01
N HIS A 325 -25.05 13.13 -0.74
CA HIS A 325 -25.72 12.85 -2.01
C HIS A 325 -27.18 12.41 -1.86
N THR A 326 -27.56 11.80 -0.73
CA THR A 326 -28.95 11.41 -0.45
C THR A 326 -29.74 12.48 0.31
N GLY A 327 -29.15 13.64 0.59
CA GLY A 327 -29.81 14.75 1.30
C GLY A 327 -29.92 14.58 2.82
N ASP A 328 -29.28 13.58 3.41
CA ASP A 328 -29.23 13.38 4.87
C ASP A 328 -28.10 14.21 5.48
N LEU A 329 -28.31 15.53 5.51
CA LEU A 329 -27.30 16.50 5.95
C LEU A 329 -26.88 16.30 7.42
N THR A 330 -27.80 15.82 8.25
CA THR A 330 -27.53 15.51 9.66
C THR A 330 -26.54 14.34 9.79
N LYS A 331 -26.78 13.23 9.08
CA LYS A 331 -25.85 12.09 9.10
C LYS A 331 -24.50 12.43 8.49
N ALA A 332 -24.48 13.26 7.44
CA ALA A 332 -23.24 13.77 6.88
C ALA A 332 -22.44 14.59 7.92
N ARG A 333 -23.10 15.50 8.65
CA ARG A 333 -22.49 16.30 9.72
C ARG A 333 -21.92 15.42 10.84
N ILE A 334 -22.68 14.46 11.36
CA ILE A 334 -22.22 13.53 12.40
C ILE A 334 -20.95 12.77 11.96
N SER A 335 -20.90 12.37 10.69
CA SER A 335 -19.74 11.66 10.14
C SER A 335 -18.52 12.57 10.01
N ILE A 336 -18.72 13.83 9.62
CA ILE A 336 -17.66 14.86 9.57
C ILE A 336 -17.11 15.17 10.97
N ASP A 337 -17.97 15.29 11.97
CA ASP A 337 -17.57 15.53 13.36
C ASP A 337 -16.75 14.35 13.90
N SER A 338 -17.15 13.12 13.52
CA SER A 338 -16.40 11.90 13.83
C SER A 338 -15.00 11.90 13.18
N LEU A 339 -14.90 12.33 11.90
CA LEU A 339 -13.62 12.50 11.20
C LEU A 339 -12.72 13.53 11.91
N ALA A 340 -13.29 14.64 12.40
CA ALA A 340 -12.54 15.65 13.15
C ALA A 340 -11.98 15.08 14.46
N ALA A 341 -12.78 14.33 15.22
CA ALA A 341 -12.35 13.67 16.46
C ALA A 341 -11.25 12.62 16.21
N ILE A 342 -11.39 11.82 15.15
CA ILE A 342 -10.38 10.83 14.75
C ILE A 342 -9.07 11.51 14.36
N ARG A 343 -9.12 12.57 13.54
CA ARG A 343 -7.93 13.35 13.16
C ARG A 343 -7.18 13.84 14.40
N HIS A 344 -7.90 14.39 15.37
CA HIS A 344 -7.31 14.86 16.63
C HIS A 344 -6.61 13.72 17.37
N ARG A 345 -7.30 12.58 17.54
CA ARG A 345 -6.73 11.39 18.20
C ARG A 345 -5.44 10.89 17.53
N LEU A 346 -5.42 10.84 16.20
CA LEU A 346 -4.25 10.44 15.42
C LEU A 346 -3.09 11.44 15.58
N ALA A 347 -3.39 12.74 15.58
CA ALA A 347 -2.38 13.78 15.82
C ALA A 347 -1.76 13.65 17.22
N THR A 348 -2.57 13.46 18.26
CA THR A 348 -2.09 13.25 19.64
C THR A 348 -1.21 12.00 19.76
N LYS A 349 -1.49 10.95 18.98
CA LYS A 349 -0.67 9.72 18.93
C LYS A 349 0.60 9.86 18.08
N GLY A 350 0.83 11.00 17.42
CA GLY A 350 1.96 11.20 16.52
C GLY A 350 1.82 10.46 15.18
N GLU A 351 0.63 10.00 14.81
CA GLU A 351 0.34 9.33 13.54
C GLU A 351 0.11 10.37 12.42
N ALA A 352 1.13 11.18 12.13
CA ALA A 352 1.02 12.35 11.24
C ALA A 352 0.46 12.00 9.85
N TYR A 353 0.93 10.90 9.24
CA TYR A 353 0.44 10.44 7.94
C TYR A 353 -1.07 10.19 7.96
N TRP A 354 -1.57 9.40 8.90
CA TRP A 354 -2.98 9.06 8.98
C TRP A 354 -3.82 10.28 9.39
N SER A 355 -3.31 11.14 10.26
CA SER A 355 -3.97 12.42 10.60
C SER A 355 -4.17 13.28 9.35
N GLU A 356 -3.18 13.35 8.45
CA GLU A 356 -3.27 14.07 7.19
C GLU A 356 -4.30 13.44 6.24
N GLN A 357 -4.30 12.11 6.09
CA GLN A 357 -5.29 11.40 5.26
C GLN A 357 -6.73 11.64 5.75
N VAL A 358 -6.96 11.60 7.07
CA VAL A 358 -8.28 11.88 7.64
C VAL A 358 -8.65 13.36 7.47
N ALA A 359 -7.68 14.27 7.49
CA ALA A 359 -7.92 15.69 7.21
C ALA A 359 -8.39 15.93 5.77
N ILE A 360 -7.77 15.26 4.79
CA ILE A 360 -8.16 15.30 3.38
C ILE A 360 -9.57 14.73 3.21
N GLN A 361 -9.85 13.56 3.79
CA GLN A 361 -11.18 12.95 3.79
C GLN A 361 -12.25 13.88 4.39
N ARG A 362 -11.95 14.53 5.51
CA ARG A 362 -12.84 15.49 6.16
C ARG A 362 -13.14 16.69 5.25
N LEU A 363 -12.12 17.27 4.61
CA LEU A 363 -12.31 18.38 3.68
C LEU A 363 -13.19 17.98 2.49
N GLY A 364 -12.98 16.80 1.91
CA GLY A 364 -13.81 16.28 0.83
C GLY A 364 -15.27 16.06 1.27
N ALA A 365 -15.47 15.48 2.46
CA ALA A 365 -16.80 15.29 3.04
C ALA A 365 -17.50 16.62 3.34
N GLU A 366 -16.80 17.58 3.93
CA GLU A 366 -17.29 18.94 4.18
C GLU A 366 -17.68 19.62 2.88
N ALA A 367 -16.86 19.53 1.83
CA ALA A 367 -17.14 20.14 0.55
C ALA A 367 -18.46 19.61 -0.07
N TRP A 368 -18.68 18.30 -0.05
CA TRP A 368 -19.92 17.71 -0.57
C TRP A 368 -21.15 18.02 0.30
N LEU A 369 -20.99 18.11 1.63
CA LEU A 369 -22.06 18.60 2.51
C LEU A 369 -22.41 20.06 2.21
N GLU A 370 -21.42 20.93 2.05
CA GLU A 370 -21.61 22.34 1.71
C GLU A 370 -22.35 22.49 0.38
N LEU A 371 -21.99 21.69 -0.63
CA LEU A 371 -22.68 21.67 -1.92
C LEU A 371 -24.14 21.23 -1.77
N ALA A 372 -24.40 20.13 -1.04
CA ALA A 372 -25.74 19.63 -0.79
C ALA A 372 -26.62 20.64 -0.04
N ALA A 373 -26.00 21.50 0.78
CA ALA A 373 -26.67 22.59 1.49
C ALA A 373 -26.70 23.92 0.69
N GLY A 374 -26.33 23.91 -0.59
CA GLY A 374 -26.39 25.08 -1.48
C GLY A 374 -25.23 26.08 -1.38
N ARG A 375 -24.22 25.82 -0.55
CA ARG A 375 -23.06 26.72 -0.31
C ARG A 375 -21.93 26.47 -1.30
N ARG A 376 -22.17 26.83 -2.56
CA ARG A 376 -21.32 26.48 -3.72
C ARG A 376 -19.86 26.95 -3.63
N ASP A 377 -19.63 28.21 -3.27
CA ASP A 377 -18.26 28.77 -3.25
C ASP A 377 -17.41 28.15 -2.13
N SER A 378 -18.01 27.98 -0.95
CA SER A 378 -17.42 27.26 0.19
C SER A 378 -17.08 25.81 -0.20
N ALA A 379 -18.01 25.11 -0.84
CA ALA A 379 -17.79 23.74 -1.31
C ALA A 379 -16.58 23.64 -2.25
N LEU A 380 -16.51 24.48 -3.28
CA LEU A 380 -15.39 24.48 -4.23
C LEU A 380 -14.06 24.84 -3.58
N ALA A 381 -14.03 25.81 -2.68
CA ALA A 381 -12.81 26.19 -1.96
C ALA A 381 -12.26 24.99 -1.16
N ARG A 382 -13.13 24.28 -0.42
CA ARG A 382 -12.75 23.09 0.36
C ARG A 382 -12.30 21.94 -0.50
N MET A 383 -12.99 21.68 -1.61
CA MET A 383 -12.64 20.57 -2.48
C MET A 383 -11.31 20.80 -3.20
N ARG A 384 -10.99 22.04 -3.58
CA ARG A 384 -9.66 22.43 -4.08
C ARG A 384 -8.58 22.25 -3.03
N GLU A 385 -8.84 22.67 -1.79
CA GLU A 385 -7.91 22.45 -0.68
C GLU A 385 -7.62 20.95 -0.46
N ALA A 386 -8.66 20.11 -0.46
CA ALA A 386 -8.50 18.66 -0.36
C ALA A 386 -7.63 18.09 -1.49
N ALA A 387 -7.86 18.52 -2.74
CA ALA A 387 -7.07 18.07 -3.89
C ALA A 387 -5.59 18.47 -3.77
N THR A 388 -5.31 19.72 -3.41
CA THR A 388 -3.93 20.21 -3.20
C THR A 388 -3.22 19.45 -2.08
N ARG A 389 -3.92 19.17 -0.97
CA ARG A 389 -3.33 18.43 0.16
C ARG A 389 -3.07 16.98 -0.19
N GLU A 390 -3.99 16.30 -0.89
CA GLU A 390 -3.78 14.92 -1.33
C GLU A 390 -2.59 14.79 -2.28
N GLU A 391 -2.38 15.76 -3.17
CA GLU A 391 -1.24 15.79 -4.09
C GLU A 391 0.12 15.91 -3.37
N ALA A 392 0.16 16.58 -2.22
CA ALA A 392 1.37 16.67 -1.40
C ALA A 392 1.72 15.35 -0.68
N THR A 393 0.78 14.39 -0.60
CA THR A 393 0.99 13.11 0.09
C THR A 393 1.46 11.99 -0.83
N GLU A 394 2.09 10.96 -0.26
CA GLU A 394 2.35 9.68 -0.92
C GLU A 394 1.43 8.58 -0.41
N LYS A 395 1.33 7.48 -1.16
CA LYS A 395 0.56 6.30 -0.75
C LYS A 395 1.30 5.54 0.35
N ASN A 396 0.56 5.06 1.35
CA ASN A 396 1.05 4.01 2.25
C ASN A 396 1.05 2.63 1.57
N ALA A 397 2.00 1.75 1.89
CA ALA A 397 2.06 0.40 1.34
C ALA A 397 0.77 -0.42 1.56
N VAL A 398 0.02 -0.15 2.65
CA VAL A 398 -1.19 -0.93 2.99
C VAL A 398 -2.40 -0.68 2.09
N THR A 399 -2.39 0.33 1.22
CA THR A 399 -3.54 0.69 0.38
C THR A 399 -3.22 0.54 -1.11
N PRO A 400 -4.20 0.20 -1.99
CA PRO A 400 -4.06 0.34 -3.43
C PRO A 400 -4.19 1.80 -3.92
N GLY A 401 -4.73 2.71 -3.10
CA GLY A 401 -4.97 4.12 -3.46
C GLY A 401 -6.03 4.79 -2.55
N PRO A 402 -6.35 6.07 -2.72
CA PRO A 402 -7.45 6.71 -1.98
C PRO A 402 -8.79 6.00 -2.24
N LEU A 403 -9.76 6.11 -1.32
CA LEU A 403 -11.11 5.54 -1.52
C LEU A 403 -11.87 6.26 -2.63
N ALA A 404 -11.65 7.57 -2.74
CA ALA A 404 -12.08 8.43 -3.82
C ALA A 404 -11.04 9.55 -3.94
N PRO A 405 -10.30 9.68 -5.06
CA PRO A 405 -9.33 10.76 -5.23
C PRO A 405 -10.00 12.12 -5.04
N ALA A 406 -9.40 13.00 -4.26
CA ALA A 406 -9.96 14.32 -3.98
C ALA A 406 -10.11 15.15 -5.27
N ARG A 407 -9.19 14.98 -6.22
CA ARG A 407 -9.27 15.63 -7.53
C ARG A 407 -10.40 15.09 -8.42
N GLU A 408 -10.68 13.79 -8.36
CA GLU A 408 -11.85 13.20 -9.02
C GLU A 408 -13.16 13.72 -8.42
N LEU A 409 -13.22 13.83 -7.08
CA LEU A 409 -14.35 14.42 -6.37
C LEU A 409 -14.57 15.90 -6.74
N LEU A 410 -13.49 16.67 -6.95
CA LEU A 410 -13.57 18.04 -7.46
C LEU A 410 -14.15 18.06 -8.88
N GLY A 411 -13.67 17.19 -9.77
CA GLY A 411 -14.22 17.04 -11.12
C GLY A 411 -15.71 16.69 -11.10
N ASP A 412 -16.13 15.81 -10.20
CA ASP A 412 -17.53 15.44 -10.01
C ASP A 412 -18.37 16.63 -9.54
N MET A 413 -17.88 17.39 -8.56
CA MET A 413 -18.54 18.60 -8.06
C MET A 413 -18.67 19.68 -9.15
N LEU A 414 -17.64 19.88 -9.97
CA LEU A 414 -17.66 20.83 -11.08
C LEU A 414 -18.69 20.44 -12.14
N MET A 415 -18.91 19.14 -12.37
CA MET A 415 -19.98 18.66 -13.25
C MET A 415 -21.38 19.00 -12.69
N GLU A 416 -21.62 18.79 -11.40
CA GLU A 416 -22.89 19.17 -10.74
C GLU A 416 -23.15 20.68 -10.83
N LEU A 417 -22.08 21.48 -10.79
CA LEU A 417 -22.13 22.93 -10.93
C LEU A 417 -22.14 23.44 -12.38
N ARG A 418 -22.27 22.54 -13.37
CA ARG A 418 -22.28 22.86 -14.82
C ARG A 418 -21.02 23.62 -15.27
N ARG A 419 -19.84 23.25 -14.75
CA ARG A 419 -18.52 23.76 -15.13
C ARG A 419 -17.68 22.68 -15.84
N PRO A 420 -18.12 22.19 -17.02
CA PRO A 420 -17.54 21.00 -17.64
C PRO A 420 -16.09 21.17 -18.10
N GLY A 421 -15.69 22.37 -18.55
CA GLY A 421 -14.31 22.62 -18.96
C GLY A 421 -13.32 22.48 -17.81
N GLU A 422 -13.66 23.00 -16.62
CA GLU A 422 -12.84 22.82 -15.42
C GLU A 422 -12.87 21.38 -14.92
N ALA A 423 -14.05 20.73 -14.93
CA ALA A 423 -14.16 19.32 -14.57
C ALA A 423 -13.24 18.43 -15.42
N LEU A 424 -13.20 18.68 -16.73
CA LEU A 424 -12.36 17.94 -17.67
C LEU A 424 -10.87 18.05 -17.31
N SER A 425 -10.41 19.23 -16.92
CA SER A 425 -9.02 19.44 -16.46
C SER A 425 -8.71 18.61 -15.22
N GLU A 426 -9.62 18.54 -14.25
CA GLU A 426 -9.41 17.77 -13.03
C GLU A 426 -9.40 16.25 -13.28
N TYR A 427 -10.25 15.74 -14.19
CA TYR A 427 -10.19 14.33 -14.58
C TYR A 427 -8.90 14.00 -15.34
N ARG A 428 -8.43 14.87 -16.24
CA ARG A 428 -7.14 14.70 -16.95
C ARG A 428 -5.98 14.58 -15.96
N LEU A 429 -5.89 15.49 -14.99
CA LEU A 429 -4.87 15.44 -13.94
C LEU A 429 -4.99 14.19 -13.07
N THR A 430 -6.20 13.74 -12.78
CA THR A 430 -6.41 12.47 -12.06
C THR A 430 -5.88 11.28 -12.87
N LEU A 431 -6.15 11.22 -14.18
CA LEU A 431 -5.72 10.13 -15.06
C LEU A 431 -4.20 10.08 -15.30
N VAL A 432 -3.49 11.19 -15.12
CA VAL A 432 -2.01 11.19 -15.10
C VAL A 432 -1.49 10.41 -13.89
N LYS A 433 -2.11 10.58 -12.71
CA LYS A 433 -1.70 9.90 -11.47
C LYS A 433 -2.27 8.49 -11.32
N GLU A 434 -3.48 8.27 -11.82
CA GLU A 434 -4.25 7.02 -11.72
C GLU A 434 -4.72 6.59 -13.14
N PRO A 435 -3.82 6.08 -13.99
CA PRO A 435 -4.14 5.63 -15.34
C PRO A 435 -5.25 4.57 -15.36
N ASN A 436 -6.08 4.60 -16.40
CA ASN A 436 -7.19 3.67 -16.60
C ASN A 436 -8.19 3.60 -15.43
N ARG A 437 -8.29 4.64 -14.59
CA ARG A 437 -9.34 4.73 -13.56
C ARG A 437 -10.70 4.96 -14.22
N TYR A 438 -11.63 4.03 -14.00
CA TYR A 438 -12.94 4.02 -14.66
C TYR A 438 -13.72 5.31 -14.44
N ARG A 439 -13.83 5.74 -13.18
CA ARG A 439 -14.65 6.91 -12.82
C ARG A 439 -14.12 8.20 -13.45
N SER A 440 -12.80 8.38 -13.47
CA SER A 440 -12.15 9.53 -14.10
C SER A 440 -12.31 9.52 -15.62
N LEU A 441 -12.16 8.35 -16.27
CA LEU A 441 -12.44 8.23 -17.71
C LEU A 441 -13.91 8.53 -18.03
N ALA A 442 -14.85 7.94 -17.29
CA ALA A 442 -16.28 8.19 -17.48
C ALA A 442 -16.66 9.66 -17.19
N GLY A 443 -16.02 10.28 -16.20
CA GLY A 443 -16.14 11.71 -15.89
C GLY A 443 -15.63 12.58 -17.04
N ALA A 444 -14.44 12.26 -17.56
CA ALA A 444 -13.82 12.97 -18.68
C ALA A 444 -14.66 12.90 -19.96
N VAL A 445 -15.27 11.73 -20.27
CA VAL A 445 -16.22 11.61 -21.40
C VAL A 445 -17.39 12.59 -21.24
N ARG A 446 -18.03 12.61 -20.06
CA ARG A 446 -19.17 13.51 -19.80
C ARG A 446 -18.75 14.98 -19.86
N ALA A 447 -17.62 15.31 -19.27
CA ALA A 447 -17.10 16.67 -19.21
C ALA A 447 -16.74 17.19 -20.61
N ALA A 448 -16.02 16.40 -21.41
CA ALA A 448 -15.64 16.75 -22.78
C ALA A 448 -16.86 16.95 -23.68
N GLY A 449 -17.85 16.04 -23.61
CA GLY A 449 -19.09 16.19 -24.36
C GLY A 449 -19.88 17.44 -23.97
N ALA A 450 -19.94 17.75 -22.68
CA ALA A 450 -20.63 18.94 -22.16
C ALA A 450 -19.87 20.25 -22.42
N SER A 451 -18.55 20.22 -22.59
CA SER A 451 -17.75 21.39 -22.99
C SER A 451 -17.62 21.57 -24.50
N GLY A 452 -18.17 20.63 -25.30
CA GLY A 452 -18.09 20.65 -26.76
C GLY A 452 -16.77 20.13 -27.35
N ASP A 453 -15.86 19.59 -26.52
CA ASP A 453 -14.59 18.98 -26.96
C ASP A 453 -14.84 17.56 -27.48
N ARG A 454 -15.34 17.46 -28.73
CA ARG A 454 -15.73 16.18 -29.35
C ARG A 454 -14.55 15.23 -29.59
N VAL A 455 -13.36 15.77 -29.81
CA VAL A 455 -12.15 14.95 -29.99
C VAL A 455 -11.81 14.28 -28.68
N ALA A 456 -11.69 15.02 -27.58
CA ALA A 456 -11.41 14.44 -26.28
C ALA A 456 -12.52 13.48 -25.82
N GLU A 457 -13.79 13.81 -26.09
CA GLU A 457 -14.92 12.91 -25.80
C GLU A 457 -14.74 11.55 -26.49
N ALA A 458 -14.42 11.54 -27.77
CA ALA A 458 -14.20 10.31 -28.54
C ALA A 458 -12.99 9.52 -28.01
N ASP A 459 -11.89 10.20 -27.71
CA ASP A 459 -10.67 9.57 -27.19
C ASP A 459 -10.90 8.90 -25.83
N PHE A 460 -11.51 9.60 -24.87
CA PHE A 460 -11.82 9.02 -23.57
C PHE A 460 -12.87 7.91 -23.67
N ARG A 461 -13.81 8.01 -24.61
CA ARG A 461 -14.81 6.96 -24.85
C ARG A 461 -14.16 5.70 -25.40
N ALA A 462 -13.18 5.83 -26.29
CA ALA A 462 -12.40 4.70 -26.79
C ALA A 462 -11.59 4.02 -25.68
N GLN A 463 -10.93 4.80 -24.82
CA GLN A 463 -10.22 4.28 -23.64
C GLN A 463 -11.15 3.54 -22.67
N LEU A 464 -12.30 4.15 -22.35
CA LEU A 464 -13.30 3.54 -21.45
C LEU A 464 -13.85 2.23 -22.03
N LYS A 465 -14.11 2.21 -23.35
CA LYS A 465 -14.54 1.00 -24.07
C LYS A 465 -13.48 -0.10 -23.98
N ALA A 466 -12.21 0.21 -24.28
CA ALA A 466 -11.11 -0.74 -24.18
C ALA A 466 -10.94 -1.30 -22.76
N LEU A 467 -11.14 -0.46 -21.74
CA LEU A 467 -11.10 -0.84 -20.34
C LEU A 467 -12.14 -1.92 -20.02
N THR A 468 -13.41 -1.70 -20.38
CA THR A 468 -14.54 -2.56 -19.97
C THR A 468 -14.84 -3.71 -20.93
N GLU A 469 -14.48 -3.64 -22.21
CA GLU A 469 -14.85 -4.64 -23.22
C GLU A 469 -13.77 -5.68 -23.54
N GLY A 470 -12.53 -5.51 -23.08
CA GLY A 470 -11.47 -6.49 -23.34
C GLY A 470 -11.88 -7.88 -22.86
N LYS A 471 -11.97 -8.82 -23.82
CA LYS A 471 -12.34 -10.22 -23.62
C LYS A 471 -11.52 -10.85 -22.47
N PRO A 472 -12.14 -11.76 -21.68
CA PRO A 472 -11.51 -12.37 -20.52
C PRO A 472 -10.17 -13.02 -20.82
#